data_AF-A0A0F0CNM7-F1
#
_entry.id   AF-A0A0F0CNM7-F1
#
_cell.length_a   1.000
_cell.length_b   1.000
_cell.length_c   1.000
_cell.angle_alpha   90.00
_cell.angle_beta   90.00
_cell.angle_gamma   90.00
#
_symmetry.space_group_name_H-M   'P 1'
#
loop_
_entity.id
_entity.type
_entity.pdbx_description
1 polymer ?
#
loop_
_entity_poly.entity_id
_entity_poly.type
_entity_poly.pdbx_seq_one_letter_code
_entity_poly.pdbx_strand_id
1 'polypeptide(L)'
;MAYEVMPGNTQDRTTLPEFLKKIETVYGKLNRLWIMDRGIPTEESLKKMREHNADYLVGTPRGKLSKLEKQLLKEPWKKVQENVKVKLIREEKELYILTFSNGRRDKERSMRQRRLRNLYERLK
;
A
#
# COMPACT_ATOMS: atom_id res chain seq x y z
N MET A 1 2.80 21.42 -9.02
CA MET A 1 3.00 19.97 -8.80
C MET A 1 4.48 19.70 -8.97
N ALA A 2 5.18 19.28 -7.91
CA ALA A 2 6.59 18.92 -7.98
C ALA A 2 6.70 17.40 -7.94
N TYR A 3 7.39 16.80 -8.92
CA TYR A 3 7.76 15.39 -8.87
C TYR A 3 9.28 15.30 -8.83
N GLU A 4 9.81 14.50 -7.92
CA GLU A 4 11.24 14.26 -7.79
C GLU A 4 11.49 12.78 -8.08
N VAL A 5 12.30 12.50 -9.10
CA VAL A 5 12.67 11.14 -9.52
C VAL A 5 14.02 10.82 -8.91
N MET A 6 14.09 9.75 -8.12
CA MET A 6 15.35 9.29 -7.53
C MET A 6 16.07 8.28 -8.45
N PRO A 7 17.41 8.25 -8.43
CA PRO A 7 18.19 7.28 -9.17
C PRO A 7 17.90 5.86 -8.66
N GLY A 8 17.40 4.99 -9.54
CA GLY A 8 16.89 3.64 -9.22
C GLY A 8 17.93 2.58 -8.82
N ASN A 9 19.08 2.97 -8.28
CA ASN A 9 20.20 2.08 -7.95
C ASN A 9 20.49 1.99 -6.44
N THR A 10 19.52 2.31 -5.58
CA THR A 10 19.62 2.17 -4.12
C THR A 10 18.44 1.35 -3.61
N GLN A 11 18.68 0.41 -2.69
CA GLN A 11 17.59 -0.30 -2.02
C GLN A 11 16.72 0.73 -1.29
N ASP A 12 15.49 0.93 -1.75
CA ASP A 12 14.53 1.95 -1.29
C ASP A 12 14.26 1.94 0.24
N ARG A 13 14.64 0.86 0.93
CA ARG A 13 14.50 0.70 2.39
C ARG A 13 15.37 1.65 3.21
N THR A 14 16.56 2.04 2.72
CA THR A 14 17.52 2.83 3.51
C THR A 14 17.39 4.33 3.28
N THR A 15 16.86 4.75 2.13
CA THR A 15 16.81 6.16 1.69
C THR A 15 15.53 6.90 2.11
N LEU A 16 14.51 6.18 2.57
CA LEU A 16 13.25 6.75 3.03
C LEU A 16 13.41 7.87 4.07
N PRO A 17 14.16 7.69 5.17
CA PRO A 17 14.31 8.74 6.18
C PRO A 17 15.01 9.99 5.65
N GLU A 18 16.01 9.83 4.79
CA GLU A 18 16.72 10.95 4.16
C GLU A 18 15.84 11.69 3.16
N PHE A 19 15.01 10.96 2.42
CA PHE A 19 14.02 11.52 1.50
C PHE A 19 12.95 12.33 2.22
N LEU A 20 12.39 11.79 3.31
CA LEU A 20 11.45 12.51 4.17
C LEU A 20 12.08 13.82 4.65
N LYS A 21 13.32 13.77 5.17
CA LYS A 21 14.05 14.94 5.65
C LYS A 21 14.34 15.96 4.55
N LYS A 22 14.72 15.52 3.34
CA LYS A 22 14.97 16.39 2.19
C LYS A 22 13.70 17.12 1.78
N ILE A 23 12.59 16.40 1.65
CA ILE A 23 11.30 17.01 1.29
C ILE A 23 10.80 17.96 2.38
N GLU A 24 10.93 17.60 3.66
CA GLU A 24 10.60 18.49 4.77
C GLU A 24 11.45 19.78 4.74
N THR A 25 12.72 19.68 4.35
CA THR A 25 13.63 20.84 4.29
C THR A 25 13.28 21.77 3.12
N VAL A 26 12.95 21.20 1.95
CA VAL A 26 12.64 21.99 0.74
C VAL A 26 11.24 22.58 0.78
N TYR A 27 10.27 21.84 1.32
CA TYR A 27 8.85 22.20 1.20
C TYR A 27 8.13 22.36 2.54
N GLY A 28 8.82 22.22 3.67
CA GLY A 28 8.23 22.35 5.01
C GLY A 28 7.38 21.15 5.46
N LYS A 29 7.04 21.15 6.76
CA LYS A 29 6.39 20.03 7.49
C LYS A 29 4.86 19.96 7.42
N LEU A 30 4.17 20.95 6.84
CA LEU A 30 2.72 21.06 7.02
C LEU A 30 1.93 20.00 6.22
N ASN A 31 1.10 19.22 6.93
CA ASN A 31 -0.01 18.37 6.47
C ASN A 31 0.24 17.52 5.23
N ARG A 32 1.31 16.71 5.23
CA ARG A 32 1.60 15.78 4.12
C ARG A 32 1.04 14.39 4.40
N LEU A 33 0.33 13.86 3.40
CA LEU A 33 -0.03 12.44 3.32
C LEU A 33 0.96 11.70 2.42
N TRP A 34 1.72 10.77 3.00
CA TRP A 34 2.68 9.93 2.29
C TRP A 34 1.99 8.68 1.74
N ILE A 35 1.97 8.51 0.41
CA ILE A 35 1.40 7.30 -0.22
C ILE A 35 2.54 6.45 -0.75
N MET A 36 2.61 5.18 -0.30
CA MET A 36 3.74 4.32 -0.65
C MET A 36 3.30 2.90 -0.98
N ASP A 37 3.95 2.33 -1.99
CA ASP A 37 3.69 0.96 -2.42
C ASP A 37 4.20 -0.08 -1.43
N ARG A 38 3.56 -1.25 -1.47
CA ARG A 38 3.92 -2.38 -0.61
C ARG A 38 5.36 -2.82 -0.92
N GLY A 39 6.23 -2.76 0.08
CA GLY A 39 7.63 -3.19 -0.01
C GLY A 39 8.63 -2.04 0.04
N ILE A 40 8.17 -0.79 -0.14
CA ILE A 40 9.00 0.41 0.01
C ILE A 40 9.27 0.69 1.51
N PRO A 41 8.26 0.78 2.40
CA PRO A 41 8.51 1.07 3.80
C PRO A 41 8.87 -0.18 4.62
N THR A 42 9.89 -0.03 5.47
CA THR A 42 10.16 -0.92 6.61
C THR A 42 9.36 -0.50 7.85
N GLU A 43 9.16 -1.41 8.80
CA GLU A 43 8.57 -1.06 10.10
C GLU A 43 9.39 0.01 10.84
N GLU A 44 10.72 0.01 10.66
CA GLU A 44 11.61 1.05 11.18
C GLU A 44 11.32 2.42 10.56
N SER A 45 11.08 2.48 9.24
CA SER A 45 10.73 3.72 8.55
C SER A 45 9.35 4.22 9.00
N LEU A 46 8.36 3.32 9.11
CA LEU A 46 7.04 3.66 9.64
C LEU A 46 7.11 4.18 11.07
N LYS A 47 7.98 3.60 11.92
CA LYS A 47 8.21 4.08 13.28
C LYS A 47 8.73 5.52 13.29
N LYS A 48 9.73 5.82 12.46
CA LYS A 48 10.25 7.20 12.30
C LYS A 48 9.16 8.15 11.81
N MET A 49 8.34 7.74 10.84
CA MET A 49 7.21 8.57 10.38
C MET A 49 6.21 8.86 11.50
N ARG A 50 5.94 7.89 12.37
CA ARG A 50 5.08 8.08 13.56
C ARG A 50 5.71 9.05 14.57
N GLU A 51 7.02 8.96 14.82
CA GLU A 51 7.75 9.89 15.71
C GLU A 51 7.74 11.33 15.17
N HIS A 52 7.74 11.49 13.85
CA HIS A 52 7.66 12.77 13.16
C HIS A 52 6.22 13.27 12.94
N ASN A 53 5.21 12.57 13.46
CA ASN A 53 3.79 12.89 13.33
C ASN A 53 3.34 13.05 11.86
N ALA A 54 3.87 12.21 10.96
CA ALA A 54 3.54 12.21 9.54
C ALA A 54 2.36 11.28 9.22
N ASP A 55 1.42 11.73 8.39
CA ASP A 55 0.30 10.93 7.90
C ASP A 55 0.75 10.05 6.73
N TYR A 56 0.33 8.79 6.68
CA TYR A 56 0.69 7.89 5.58
C TYR A 56 -0.40 6.88 5.21
N LEU A 57 -0.37 6.47 3.95
CA LEU A 57 -1.14 5.38 3.37
C LEU A 57 -0.18 4.40 2.71
N VAL A 58 -0.07 3.20 3.27
CA VAL A 58 0.92 2.22 2.86
C VAL A 58 0.26 0.88 2.58
N GLY A 59 0.70 0.22 1.51
CA GLY A 59 0.32 -1.16 1.25
C GLY A 59 0.87 -2.10 2.33
N THR A 60 -0.02 -2.70 3.14
CA THR A 60 0.37 -3.62 4.23
C THR A 60 1.23 -4.79 3.71
N PRO A 61 2.37 -5.11 4.36
CA PRO A 61 3.19 -6.27 4.00
C PRO A 61 2.41 -7.58 4.06
N ARG A 62 2.72 -8.51 3.15
CA ARG A 62 1.99 -9.79 3.04
C ARG A 62 2.01 -10.60 4.35
N GLY A 63 3.07 -10.51 5.14
CA GLY A 63 3.19 -11.20 6.42
C GLY A 63 2.27 -10.67 7.54
N LYS A 64 1.82 -9.41 7.47
CA LYS A 64 0.84 -8.87 8.44
C LYS A 64 -0.59 -9.29 8.11
N LEU A 65 -0.87 -9.67 6.85
CA LEU A 65 -2.22 -10.05 6.41
C LEU A 65 -2.76 -11.26 7.18
N SER A 66 -1.93 -12.27 7.44
CA SER A 66 -2.35 -13.48 8.16
C SER A 66 -2.81 -13.20 9.59
N LYS A 67 -2.25 -12.18 10.24
CA LYS A 67 -2.64 -11.75 11.59
C LYS A 67 -3.99 -11.02 11.57
N LEU A 68 -4.20 -10.18 10.56
CA LEU A 68 -5.40 -9.35 10.43
C LEU A 68 -6.58 -10.11 9.81
N GLU A 69 -6.33 -11.17 9.06
CA GLU A 69 -7.33 -11.92 8.31
C GLU A 69 -8.50 -12.38 9.19
N LYS A 70 -8.21 -12.95 10.36
CA LYS A 70 -9.26 -13.41 11.30
C LYS A 70 -10.16 -12.29 11.79
N GLN A 71 -9.60 -11.10 12.03
CA GLN A 71 -10.37 -9.93 12.43
C GLN A 71 -11.16 -9.37 11.24
N LEU A 72 -10.53 -9.31 10.05
CA LEU A 72 -11.15 -8.80 8.83
C LEU A 72 -12.36 -9.64 8.42
N LEU A 73 -12.33 -10.95 8.65
CA LEU A 73 -13.47 -11.81 8.35
C LEU A 73 -14.72 -11.46 9.16
N LYS A 74 -14.55 -10.99 10.41
CA LYS A 74 -15.66 -10.61 11.30
C LYS A 74 -16.32 -9.29 10.91
N GLU A 75 -15.55 -8.37 10.31
CA GLU A 75 -16.06 -7.06 9.94
C GLU A 75 -16.98 -7.11 8.70
N PRO A 76 -18.09 -6.35 8.68
CA PRO A 76 -18.97 -6.28 7.53
C PRO A 76 -18.35 -5.44 6.40
N TRP A 77 -18.72 -5.75 5.16
CA TRP A 77 -18.35 -4.93 4.01
C TRP A 77 -19.14 -3.61 4.02
N LYS A 78 -18.42 -2.49 3.94
CA LYS A 78 -18.99 -1.15 3.76
C LYS A 78 -18.83 -0.70 2.32
N LYS A 79 -19.90 -0.24 1.69
CA LYS A 79 -19.86 0.32 0.33
C LYS A 79 -19.36 1.76 0.40
N VAL A 80 -18.27 2.07 -0.29
CA VAL A 80 -17.69 3.44 -0.36
C VAL A 80 -18.00 4.08 -1.70
N GLN A 81 -18.02 3.27 -2.76
CA GLN A 81 -18.40 3.68 -4.10
C GLN A 81 -19.15 2.53 -4.77
N GLU A 82 -19.78 2.78 -5.91
CA GLU A 82 -20.56 1.77 -6.65
C GLU A 82 -19.80 0.45 -6.85
N ASN A 83 -18.53 0.53 -7.23
CA ASN A 83 -17.67 -0.61 -7.50
C ASN A 83 -16.63 -0.91 -6.43
N VAL A 84 -16.65 -0.20 -5.29
CA VAL A 84 -15.64 -0.31 -4.23
C VAL A 84 -16.30 -0.55 -2.87
N LYS A 85 -15.91 -1.67 -2.25
CA LYS A 85 -16.30 -2.04 -0.88
C LYS A 85 -15.05 -2.15 -0.02
N VAL A 86 -15.16 -1.81 1.25
CA VAL A 86 -14.05 -1.86 2.20
C VAL A 86 -14.44 -2.55 3.49
N LYS A 87 -13.46 -3.17 4.15
CA LYS A 87 -13.52 -3.55 5.55
C LYS A 87 -12.49 -2.74 6.32
N LEU A 88 -12.84 -2.33 7.53
CA LEU A 88 -12.04 -1.42 8.35
C LEU A 88 -11.74 -2.09 9.67
N ILE A 89 -10.48 -2.05 10.09
CA ILE A 89 -10.05 -2.47 11.42
C ILE A 89 -9.16 -1.39 11.99
N ARG A 90 -9.41 -1.03 13.23
CA ARG A 90 -8.55 -0.12 13.97
C ARG A 90 -7.70 -0.93 14.96
N GLU A 91 -6.39 -0.90 14.80
CA GLU A 91 -5.44 -1.45 15.77
C GLU A 91 -4.60 -0.29 16.30
N GLU A 92 -4.68 -0.04 17.61
CA GLU A 92 -3.93 0.99 18.33
C GLU A 92 -3.88 2.35 17.62
N LYS A 93 -2.84 2.58 16.83
CA LYS A 93 -2.52 3.85 16.15
C LYS A 93 -2.78 3.82 14.65
N GLU A 94 -3.20 2.68 14.09
CA GLU A 94 -3.33 2.46 12.66
C GLU A 94 -4.75 2.01 12.28
N LEU A 95 -5.20 2.48 11.11
CA LEU A 95 -6.43 2.03 10.49
C LEU A 95 -6.07 1.15 9.29
N TYR A 96 -6.41 -0.13 9.40
CA TYR A 96 -6.26 -1.11 8.34
C TYR A 96 -7.51 -1.10 7.45
N ILE A 97 -7.30 -0.99 6.15
CA ILE A 97 -8.37 -0.92 5.15
C ILE A 97 -8.17 -2.07 4.16
N LEU A 98 -9.05 -3.07 4.20
CA LEU A 98 -9.11 -4.08 3.16
C LEU A 98 -10.07 -3.60 2.07
N THR A 99 -9.54 -3.36 0.87
CA THR A 99 -10.30 -2.87 -0.27
C THR A 99 -10.69 -4.01 -1.22
N PHE A 100 -11.91 -3.97 -1.71
CA PHE A 100 -12.41 -4.83 -2.76
C PHE A 100 -13.00 -3.98 -3.88
N SER A 101 -12.51 -4.19 -5.10
CA SER A 101 -12.98 -3.49 -6.29
C SER A 101 -13.37 -4.49 -7.38
N ASN A 102 -14.58 -4.36 -7.92
CA ASN A 102 -15.04 -5.17 -9.05
C ASN A 102 -14.13 -4.98 -10.27
N GLY A 103 -13.82 -3.74 -10.63
CA GLY A 103 -12.93 -3.44 -11.75
C GLY A 103 -11.52 -4.04 -11.57
N ARG A 104 -10.97 -4.01 -10.35
CA ARG A 104 -9.68 -4.65 -10.07
C ARG A 104 -9.76 -6.18 -10.18
N ARG A 105 -10.85 -6.79 -9.69
CA ARG A 105 -11.09 -8.24 -9.80
C ARG A 105 -11.16 -8.68 -11.26
N ASP A 106 -11.86 -7.93 -12.09
CA ASP A 106 -12.06 -8.27 -13.50
C ASP A 106 -10.74 -8.12 -14.28
N LYS A 107 -9.96 -7.07 -14.01
CA LYS A 107 -8.59 -6.92 -14.54
C LYS A 107 -7.69 -8.12 -14.17
N GLU A 108 -7.68 -8.53 -12.90
CA GLU A 108 -6.94 -9.71 -12.43
C GLU A 108 -7.40 -10.99 -13.15
N ARG A 109 -8.72 -11.18 -13.31
CA ARG A 109 -9.29 -12.33 -14.02
C ARG A 109 -8.83 -12.37 -15.47
N SER A 110 -8.91 -11.26 -16.20
CA SER A 110 -8.45 -11.17 -17.60
C SER A 110 -6.95 -11.46 -17.73
N MET A 111 -6.13 -10.96 -16.81
CA MET A 111 -4.69 -11.25 -16.79
C MET A 111 -4.41 -12.75 -16.57
N ARG A 112 -5.14 -13.40 -15.65
CA ARG A 112 -4.99 -14.84 -15.38
C ARG A 112 -5.46 -15.69 -16.56
N GLN A 113 -6.58 -15.35 -17.18
CA GLN A 113 -7.07 -16.03 -18.38
C GLN A 113 -6.11 -15.92 -19.55
N ARG A 114 -5.48 -14.75 -19.75
CA ARG A 114 -4.43 -14.58 -20.77
C ARG A 114 -3.23 -15.49 -20.48
N ARG A 115 -2.75 -15.53 -19.23
CA ARG A 115 -1.64 -16.42 -18.85
C ARG A 115 -2.00 -17.90 -19.04
N LEU A 116 -3.21 -18.30 -18.69
CA LEU A 116 -3.67 -19.68 -18.85
C LEU A 116 -3.69 -20.10 -20.32
N ARG A 117 -4.20 -19.24 -21.21
CA ARG A 117 -4.17 -19.49 -22.66
C ARG A 117 -2.75 -19.70 -23.17
N ASN A 118 -1.82 -18.80 -22.80
CA ASN A 118 -0.41 -18.92 -23.20
C ASN A 118 0.25 -20.21 -22.66
N LEU A 119 -0.12 -20.66 -21.46
CA LEU A 119 0.40 -21.92 -20.91
C LEU A 119 -0.16 -23.13 -21.65
N TYR A 120 -1.45 -23.10 -22.00
CA TYR A 120 -2.08 -24.18 -22.76
C TYR A 120 -1.50 -24.31 -24.17
N GLU A 121 -1.26 -23.19 -24.85
CA GLU A 121 -0.59 -23.17 -26.17
C GLU A 121 0.82 -23.76 -26.14
N ARG A 122 1.52 -23.65 -25.01
CA ARG A 122 2.88 -24.22 -24.83
C ARG A 122 2.90 -25.72 -24.51
N LEU A 123 1.75 -26.30 -24.17
CA LEU A 123 1.61 -27.74 -23.90
C LEU A 123 1.17 -28.53 -25.15
N LYS A 124 0.73 -27.83 -26.20
CA LYS A 124 0.59 -28.38 -27.55
C LYS A 124 1.93 -28.33 -28.27
#